data_AF-X1EV84-F1
#
_entry.id   AF-X1EV84-F1
#
_cell.length_a   1.000
_cell.length_b   1.000
_cell.length_c   1.000
_cell.angle_alpha   90.00
_cell.angle_beta   90.00
_cell.angle_gamma   90.00
#
_symmetry.space_group_name_H-M   'P 1'
#
loop_
_entity.id
_entity.type
_entity.pdbx_description
1 polymer ?
#
loop_
_entity_poly.entity_id
_entity_poly.type
_entity_poly.pdbx_seq_one_letter_code
_entity_poly.pdbx_strand_id
1 'polypeptide(L)'
;ALATRPQIIKSIPLIKLANLDPDVDLSIIHTGQHYDYEMTKTFFDEFSLPEPLTNLGIRKRRDDIQVSEMMCSLSLGPHMEKHWDFVVVPGDTNSALASALIASKRGMDFII
;
A
#
# COMPACT_ATOMS: atom_id res chain seq x y z
N ALA A 1 2.20 -2.05 -0.18
CA ALA A 1 1.23 -0.99 0.18
C ALA A 1 1.83 0.39 -0.09
N LEU A 2 1.00 1.38 -0.42
CA LEU A 2 1.40 2.76 -0.74
C LEU A 2 0.85 3.74 0.29
N ALA A 3 1.49 4.91 0.43
CA ALA A 3 1.03 5.88 1.42
C ALA A 3 1.43 7.32 1.14
N THR A 4 2.70 7.55 0.79
CA THR A 4 3.23 8.89 0.59
C THR A 4 3.32 9.24 -0.88
N ARG A 5 3.19 10.52 -1.22
CA ARG A 5 3.37 11.01 -2.60
C ARG A 5 4.68 10.53 -3.24
N PRO A 6 5.86 10.62 -2.59
CA PRO A 6 7.10 10.12 -3.17
C PRO A 6 7.08 8.61 -3.46
N GLN A 7 6.46 7.81 -2.58
CA GLN A 7 6.29 6.37 -2.83
C GLN A 7 5.39 6.12 -4.04
N ILE A 8 4.22 6.77 -4.11
CA ILE A 8 3.29 6.61 -5.23
C ILE A 8 3.99 6.95 -6.54
N ILE A 9 4.65 8.12 -6.62
CA ILE A 9 5.34 8.56 -7.84
C ILE A 9 6.42 7.55 -8.27
N LYS A 10 7.22 7.04 -7.34
CA LYS A 10 8.27 6.04 -7.65
C LYS A 10 7.69 4.70 -8.07
N SER A 11 6.50 4.35 -7.60
CA SER A 11 5.82 3.10 -7.94
C SER A 11 5.03 3.15 -9.24
N ILE A 12 4.78 4.34 -9.83
CA ILE A 12 4.02 4.49 -11.08
C ILE A 12 4.49 3.55 -12.19
N PRO A 13 5.80 3.47 -12.54
CA PRO A 13 6.23 2.62 -13.65
C PRO A 13 5.91 1.14 -13.41
N LEU A 14 6.11 0.67 -12.18
CA LEU A 14 5.80 -0.71 -11.79
C LEU A 14 4.29 -0.98 -11.85
N ILE A 15 3.48 -0.08 -11.29
CA ILE A 15 2.02 -0.18 -11.29
C ILE A 15 1.49 -0.25 -12.73
N LYS A 16 1.99 0.62 -13.62
CA LYS A 16 1.57 0.65 -15.02
C LYS A 16 1.97 -0.63 -15.76
N LEU A 17 3.19 -1.13 -15.55
CA LEU A 17 3.63 -2.39 -16.17
C LEU A 17 2.79 -3.58 -15.69
N ALA A 18 2.58 -3.70 -14.37
CA ALA A 18 1.76 -4.75 -13.80
C ALA A 18 0.30 -4.68 -14.27
N ASN A 19 -0.28 -3.48 -14.41
CA ASN A 19 -1.65 -3.30 -14.87
C ASN A 19 -1.85 -3.55 -16.38
N LEU A 20 -0.77 -3.64 -17.16
CA LEU A 20 -0.82 -3.98 -18.59
C LEU A 20 -0.64 -5.49 -18.83
N ASP A 21 -0.20 -6.23 -17.80
CA ASP A 21 0.04 -7.66 -17.89
C ASP A 21 -1.24 -8.43 -17.49
N PRO A 22 -1.88 -9.17 -18.41
CA PRO A 22 -3.12 -9.90 -18.10
C PRO A 22 -2.92 -11.06 -17.11
N ASP A 23 -1.69 -11.51 -16.90
CA ASP A 23 -1.37 -12.57 -15.94
C ASP A 23 -1.13 -12.02 -14.52
N VAL A 24 -1.16 -10.69 -14.35
CA VAL A 24 -0.92 -10.01 -13.06
C VAL A 24 -2.21 -9.37 -12.55
N ASP A 25 -2.77 -9.94 -11.48
CA ASP A 25 -3.87 -9.34 -10.72
C ASP A 25 -3.32 -8.33 -9.69
N LEU A 26 -3.05 -7.11 -10.15
CA LEU A 26 -2.54 -6.03 -9.30
C LEU A 26 -3.64 -5.46 -8.40
N SER A 27 -3.38 -5.38 -7.11
CA SER A 27 -4.21 -4.62 -6.17
C SER A 27 -3.35 -3.66 -5.33
N ILE A 28 -3.87 -2.45 -5.11
CA ILE A 28 -3.18 -1.42 -4.34
C ILE A 28 -3.85 -1.27 -2.98
N ILE A 29 -3.06 -1.39 -1.91
CA ILE A 29 -3.47 -1.05 -0.54
C ILE A 29 -2.88 0.31 -0.20
N HIS A 30 -3.73 1.28 0.11
CA HIS A 30 -3.32 2.59 0.59
C HIS A 30 -3.45 2.64 2.13
N THR A 31 -2.41 2.99 2.87
CA THR A 31 -2.47 2.97 4.35
C THR A 31 -3.07 4.25 4.96
N GLY A 32 -3.03 5.36 4.22
CA GLY A 32 -3.52 6.65 4.71
C GLY A 32 -2.48 7.52 5.44
N GLN A 33 -1.19 7.15 5.43
CA GLN A 33 -0.13 7.85 6.19
C GLN A 33 -0.06 9.38 5.94
N HIS A 34 -0.52 9.87 4.77
CA HIS A 34 -0.51 11.29 4.41
C HIS A 34 -1.89 11.95 4.58
N TYR A 35 -1.89 13.22 5.03
CA TYR A 35 -3.07 13.93 5.56
C TYR A 35 -4.16 14.28 4.53
N ASP A 36 -3.85 14.21 3.25
CA ASP A 36 -4.71 14.79 2.21
C ASP A 36 -5.09 13.71 1.19
N TYR A 37 -6.20 13.04 1.50
CA TYR A 37 -6.81 12.05 0.63
C TYR A 37 -7.18 12.62 -0.74
N GLU A 38 -7.59 13.89 -0.81
CA GLU A 38 -7.93 14.57 -2.06
C GLU A 38 -6.69 14.74 -2.93
N MET A 39 -5.55 15.11 -2.33
CA MET A 39 -4.26 15.13 -3.06
C MET A 39 -3.89 13.73 -3.55
N THR A 40 -3.99 12.70 -2.71
CA THR A 40 -3.67 11.33 -3.12
C THR A 40 -4.53 10.92 -4.30
N LYS A 41 -5.86 11.10 -4.22
CA LYS A 41 -6.80 10.74 -5.28
C LYS A 41 -6.47 11.46 -6.59
N THR A 42 -6.16 12.75 -6.53
CA THR A 42 -5.74 13.53 -7.70
C THR A 42 -4.54 12.88 -8.42
N PHE A 43 -3.59 12.28 -7.70
CA PHE A 43 -2.46 11.58 -8.34
C PHE A 43 -2.87 10.27 -9.03
N PHE A 44 -3.80 9.51 -8.44
CA PHE A 44 -4.31 8.29 -9.10
C PHE A 44 -5.02 8.66 -10.41
N ASP A 45 -5.82 9.73 -10.40
CA ASP A 45 -6.50 10.26 -11.58
C ASP A 45 -5.50 10.81 -12.62
N GLU A 46 -4.60 11.70 -12.21
CA GLU A 46 -3.63 12.37 -13.09
C GLU A 46 -2.70 11.38 -13.81
N PHE A 47 -2.29 10.32 -13.12
CA PHE A 47 -1.41 9.30 -13.69
C PHE A 47 -2.16 8.10 -14.29
N SER A 48 -3.50 8.10 -14.24
CA SER A 48 -4.37 7.02 -14.70
C SER A 48 -3.98 5.67 -14.06
N LEU A 49 -3.81 5.68 -12.74
CA LEU A 49 -3.52 4.49 -11.94
C LEU A 49 -4.84 3.82 -11.51
N PRO A 50 -4.84 2.49 -11.31
CA PRO A 50 -6.01 1.81 -10.75
C PRO A 50 -6.29 2.31 -9.33
N GLU A 51 -7.57 2.46 -9.01
CA GLU A 51 -8.02 2.85 -7.67
C GLU A 51 -7.54 1.83 -6.61
N PRO A 52 -7.17 2.28 -5.40
CA PRO A 52 -6.82 1.37 -4.31
C PRO A 52 -7.98 0.42 -4.00
N LEU A 53 -7.66 -0.87 -3.85
CA LEU A 53 -8.58 -1.89 -3.34
C LEU A 53 -9.13 -1.49 -1.97
N THR A 54 -8.27 -0.91 -1.15
CA THR A 54 -8.68 -0.37 0.15
C THR A 54 -7.80 0.79 0.57
N ASN A 55 -8.39 1.73 1.30
CA ASN A 55 -7.68 2.78 2.02
C ASN A 55 -7.92 2.61 3.52
N LEU A 56 -6.87 2.33 4.28
CA LEU A 56 -6.96 2.09 5.73
C LEU A 56 -7.22 3.36 6.55
N GLY A 57 -7.04 4.55 5.94
CA GLY A 57 -7.40 5.83 6.55
C GLY A 57 -6.60 6.20 7.81
N ILE A 58 -5.39 5.64 7.98
CA ILE A 58 -4.60 5.79 9.20
C ILE A 58 -3.97 7.16 9.25
N ARG A 59 -4.43 7.98 10.19
CA ARG A 59 -4.01 9.37 10.32
C ARG A 59 -2.61 9.50 10.90
N LYS A 60 -2.04 10.70 10.76
CA LYS A 60 -0.77 11.06 11.37
C LYS A 60 -0.88 11.04 12.90
N ARG A 61 -0.07 10.20 13.54
CA ARG A 61 0.19 10.15 14.98
C ARG A 61 1.70 10.08 15.20
N ARG A 62 2.15 9.88 16.44
CA ARG A 62 3.54 9.47 16.69
C ARG A 62 3.85 8.20 15.91
N ASP A 63 5.09 8.07 15.45
CA ASP A 63 5.51 7.01 14.52
C ASP A 63 5.25 5.60 15.07
N ASP A 64 5.54 5.38 16.35
CA ASP A 64 5.30 4.11 17.05
C ASP A 64 3.83 3.70 17.04
N ILE A 65 2.94 4.64 17.38
CA ILE A 65 1.50 4.42 17.36
C ILE A 65 1.02 4.15 15.93
N GLN A 66 1.49 4.96 14.96
CA GLN A 66 1.06 4.84 13.57
C GLN A 66 1.43 3.48 12.95
N VAL A 67 2.64 2.98 13.20
CA VAL A 67 3.06 1.64 12.72
C VAL A 67 2.18 0.55 13.35
N SER A 68 1.91 0.62 14.65
CA SER A 68 1.05 -0.38 15.32
C SER A 68 -0.39 -0.38 14.78
N GLU A 69 -0.98 0.80 14.52
CA GLU A 69 -2.29 0.95 13.89
C GLU A 69 -2.27 0.36 12.48
N MET A 70 -1.23 0.64 11.68
CA MET A 70 -1.05 0.07 10.33
C MET A 70 -0.99 -1.45 10.34
N MET A 71 -0.18 -2.03 11.23
CA MET A 71 -0.10 -3.48 11.35
C MET A 71 -1.45 -4.10 11.72
N CYS A 72 -2.19 -3.48 12.64
CA CYS A 72 -3.51 -3.96 13.04
C CYS A 72 -4.50 -3.91 11.86
N SER A 73 -4.61 -2.76 11.18
CA SER A 73 -5.52 -2.58 10.04
C SER A 73 -5.16 -3.45 8.83
N LEU A 74 -3.86 -3.67 8.57
CA LEU A 74 -3.41 -4.62 7.55
C LEU A 74 -3.78 -6.05 7.92
N SER A 75 -3.56 -6.44 9.18
CA SER A 75 -3.84 -7.82 9.63
C SER A 75 -5.33 -8.17 9.68
N LEU A 76 -6.21 -7.18 9.87
CA LEU A 76 -7.66 -7.36 10.04
C LEU A 76 -8.48 -6.89 8.84
N GLY A 77 -7.85 -6.29 7.83
CA GLY A 77 -8.56 -5.70 6.70
C GLY A 77 -9.14 -6.77 5.75
N PRO A 78 -10.18 -6.43 4.99
CA PRO A 78 -10.85 -7.37 4.08
C PRO A 78 -9.94 -7.87 2.95
N HIS A 79 -8.86 -7.15 2.64
CA HIS A 79 -7.85 -7.60 1.68
C HIS A 79 -7.18 -8.91 2.11
N MET A 80 -7.23 -9.28 3.39
CA MET A 80 -6.71 -10.56 3.88
C MET A 80 -7.56 -11.78 3.48
N GLU A 81 -8.76 -11.58 2.94
CA GLU A 81 -9.60 -12.67 2.41
C GLU A 81 -9.12 -13.15 1.03
N LYS A 82 -8.32 -12.34 0.34
CA LYS A 82 -7.71 -12.67 -0.96
C LYS A 82 -6.40 -13.43 -0.75
N HIS A 83 -6.10 -14.37 -1.65
CA HIS A 83 -4.78 -14.98 -1.74
C HIS A 83 -3.80 -14.02 -2.41
N TRP A 84 -2.65 -13.78 -1.78
CA TRP A 84 -1.59 -12.92 -2.32
C TRP A 84 -0.36 -13.77 -2.62
N ASP A 85 0.02 -13.87 -3.89
CA ASP A 85 1.24 -14.58 -4.28
C ASP A 85 2.50 -13.79 -3.93
N PHE A 86 2.40 -12.45 -3.93
CA PHE A 86 3.54 -11.58 -3.65
C PHE A 86 3.12 -10.20 -3.16
N VAL A 87 3.92 -9.59 -2.28
CA VAL A 87 3.70 -8.24 -1.76
C VAL A 87 4.86 -7.30 -2.12
N VAL A 88 4.55 -6.16 -2.73
CA VAL A 88 5.54 -5.10 -2.99
C VAL A 88 5.40 -3.96 -1.99
N VAL A 89 6.53 -3.59 -1.39
CA VAL A 89 6.62 -2.67 -0.26
C VAL A 89 7.63 -1.55 -0.53
N PRO A 90 7.28 -0.55 -1.35
CA PRO A 90 8.27 0.39 -1.86
C PRO A 90 8.83 1.31 -0.77
N GLY A 91 10.15 1.39 -0.64
CA GLY A 91 10.84 2.42 0.14
C GLY A 91 10.87 2.17 1.66
N ASP A 92 10.91 3.25 2.45
CA ASP A 92 11.35 3.24 3.86
C ASP A 92 10.36 3.92 4.84
N THR A 93 9.09 4.06 4.47
CA THR A 93 8.09 4.69 5.36
C THR A 93 7.54 3.75 6.42
N ASN A 94 6.84 4.28 7.43
CA ASN A 94 6.05 3.48 8.39
C ASN A 94 5.11 2.49 7.70
N SER A 95 4.54 2.87 6.55
CA SER A 95 3.72 1.97 5.74
C SER A 95 4.52 0.84 5.13
N ALA A 96 5.75 1.11 4.70
CA ALA A 96 6.66 0.08 4.20
C ALA A 96 7.01 -0.90 5.34
N LEU A 97 7.46 -0.38 6.48
CA LEU A 97 7.80 -1.18 7.65
C LEU A 97 6.62 -2.07 8.11
N ALA A 98 5.44 -1.48 8.32
CA ALA A 98 4.26 -2.23 8.75
C ALA A 98 3.85 -3.32 7.75
N SER A 99 3.89 -3.02 6.45
CA SER A 99 3.52 -3.98 5.40
C SER A 99 4.49 -5.16 5.33
N ALA A 100 5.80 -4.89 5.36
CA ALA A 100 6.83 -5.92 5.36
C ALA A 100 6.71 -6.84 6.59
N LEU A 101 6.46 -6.26 7.77
CA LEU A 101 6.25 -7.03 8.99
C LEU A 101 5.01 -7.92 8.90
N ILE A 102 3.89 -7.41 8.39
CA ILE A 102 2.66 -8.21 8.23
C ILE A 102 2.85 -9.32 7.20
N ALA A 103 3.45 -9.04 6.04
CA ALA A 103 3.76 -10.05 5.04
C ALA A 103 4.61 -11.18 5.64
N SER A 104 5.70 -10.83 6.34
CA SER A 104 6.55 -11.79 7.05
C SER A 104 5.77 -12.62 8.08
N LYS A 105 4.93 -11.99 8.91
CA LYS A 105 4.14 -12.71 9.94
C LYS A 105 3.04 -13.60 9.37
N ARG A 106 2.59 -13.32 8.16
CA ARG A 106 1.57 -14.10 7.45
C ARG A 106 2.17 -15.14 6.50
N GLY A 107 3.50 -15.22 6.40
CA GLY A 107 4.18 -16.16 5.49
C GLY A 107 3.98 -15.81 4.01
N MET A 108 3.81 -14.52 3.70
CA MET A 108 3.70 -14.02 2.33
C MET A 108 5.09 -13.63 1.83
N ASP A 109 5.39 -13.97 0.58
CA ASP A 109 6.60 -13.48 -0.08
C ASP A 109 6.49 -11.98 -0.35
N PHE A 110 7.58 -11.24 -0.12
CA PHE A 110 7.58 -9.80 -0.31
C PHE A 110 8.94 -9.24 -0.73
N ILE A 111 8.91 -8.08 -1.37
CA ILE A 111 10.09 -7.26 -1.69
C ILE A 111 9.90 -5.83 -1.19
N ILE A 112 11.01 -5.18 -0.83
CA ILE A 112 11.08 -3.77 -0.43
C ILE A 112 11.67 -2.93 -1.57
#